data_AF-X1CV37-F1
#
_entry.id   AF-X1CV37-F1
#
_cell.length_a   1.000
_cell.length_b   1.000
_cell.length_c   1.000
_cell.angle_alpha   90.00
_cell.angle_beta   90.00
_cell.angle_gamma   90.00
#
_symmetry.space_group_name_H-M   'P 1'
#
loop_
_entity.id
_entity.type
_entity.pdbx_description
1 polymer ?
#
loop_
_entity_poly.entity_id
_entity_poly.type
_entity_poly.pdbx_seq_one_letter_code
_entity_poly.pdbx_strand_id
1 'polypeptide(L)'
;MPVVGVCPSGCNLGIIFTSDRKIQQFNYQYRKVNRPTDVLCFPYSTKKIIKADIFISVETARHQAKQYRKSFEQEILFLLIHGILHLLGWRDDTDKSRIA
;
A
#
# COMPACT_ATOMS: atom_id res chain seq x y z
N MET A 1 13.07 -6.94 -8.22
CA MET A 1 12.14 -7.94 -8.78
C MET A 1 10.85 -7.84 -7.96
N PRO A 2 9.67 -7.61 -8.56
CA PRO A 2 8.41 -7.70 -7.82
C PRO A 2 8.10 -9.17 -7.55
N VAL A 3 7.75 -9.50 -6.31
CA VAL A 3 7.30 -10.84 -5.92
C VAL A 3 5.80 -10.89 -6.20
N VAL A 4 5.39 -11.69 -7.18
CA VAL A 4 3.98 -11.89 -7.54
C VAL A 4 3.47 -13.13 -6.81
N GLY A 5 2.61 -12.96 -5.81
CA GLY A 5 1.91 -14.06 -5.15
C GLY A 5 0.62 -14.38 -5.89
N VAL A 6 0.53 -15.57 -6.50
CA VAL A 6 -0.69 -16.02 -7.20
C VAL A 6 -1.56 -16.82 -6.23
N CYS A 7 -2.77 -16.35 -5.93
CA CYS A 7 -3.73 -17.11 -5.15
C CYS A 7 -4.58 -18.01 -6.08
N PRO A 8 -4.76 -19.31 -5.81
CA PRO A 8 -5.43 -20.24 -6.75
C PRO A 8 -6.94 -20.02 -6.91
N SER A 9 -7.53 -19.13 -6.10
CA SER A 9 -8.98 -18.94 -6.01
C SER A 9 -9.36 -17.49 -6.31
N GLY A 10 -9.37 -17.13 -7.60
CA GLY A 10 -9.90 -15.86 -8.13
C GLY A 10 -9.11 -14.58 -7.80
N CYS A 11 -8.50 -14.46 -6.62
CA CYS A 11 -7.82 -13.28 -6.13
C CYS A 11 -6.38 -13.17 -6.68
N ASN A 12 -5.97 -11.96 -7.10
CA ASN A 12 -4.60 -11.68 -7.51
C ASN A 12 -4.14 -10.38 -6.83
N LEU A 13 -3.07 -10.45 -6.04
CA LEU A 13 -2.53 -9.29 -5.34
C LEU A 13 -1.05 -9.15 -5.66
N GLY A 14 -0.69 -8.10 -6.39
CA GLY A 14 0.70 -7.70 -6.57
C GLY A 14 1.17 -6.87 -5.39
N ILE A 15 2.35 -7.18 -4.86
CA ILE A 15 2.99 -6.38 -3.81
C ILE A 15 4.30 -5.84 -4.36
N ILE A 16 4.42 -4.51 -4.40
CA ILE A 16 5.54 -3.80 -5.01
C ILE A 16 6.20 -2.92 -3.97
N PHE A 17 7.42 -3.28 -3.59
CA PHE A 17 8.29 -2.43 -2.78
C PHE A 17 8.99 -1.40 -3.66
N THR A 18 8.92 -0.13 -3.26
CA THR A 18 9.44 1.00 -4.04
C THR A 18 10.10 2.04 -3.13
N SER A 19 10.66 3.10 -3.74
CA SER A 19 11.23 4.25 -3.03
C SER A 19 10.24 5.41 -2.91
N ASP A 20 10.51 6.37 -2.02
CA ASP A 20 9.65 7.54 -1.82
C ASP A 20 9.51 8.36 -3.11
N ARG A 21 10.61 8.51 -3.85
CA ARG A 21 10.60 9.23 -5.13
C ARG A 21 9.62 8.59 -6.13
N LYS A 22 9.62 7.27 -6.26
CA LYS A 22 8.75 6.56 -7.20
C LYS A 22 7.30 6.58 -6.74
N ILE A 23 7.03 6.35 -5.45
CA ILE A 23 5.65 6.38 -4.95
C ILE A 23 5.06 7.79 -5.02
N GLN A 24 5.86 8.84 -4.81
CA GLN A 24 5.44 10.23 -5.00
C GLN A 24 5.05 10.52 -6.45
N GLN A 25 5.82 10.02 -7.43
CA GLN A 25 5.48 10.14 -8.84
C GLN A 25 4.12 9.51 -9.14
N PHE A 26 3.86 8.30 -8.62
CA PHE A 26 2.56 7.66 -8.77
C PHE A 26 1.44 8.40 -8.03
N ASN A 27 1.69 8.88 -6.81
CA ASN A 27 0.71 9.63 -6.03
C ASN A 27 0.28 10.90 -6.77
N TYR A 28 1.24 11.61 -7.38
CA TYR A 28 0.95 12.76 -8.21
C TYR A 28 0.22 12.36 -9.50
N GLN A 29 0.67 11.31 -10.19
CA GLN A 29 0.08 10.89 -11.46
C GLN A 29 -1.40 10.52 -11.31
N TYR A 30 -1.74 9.73 -10.29
CA TYR A 30 -3.06 9.14 -10.12
C TYR A 30 -3.98 9.89 -9.15
N ARG A 31 -3.43 10.59 -8.13
CA ARG A 31 -4.22 11.32 -7.12
C ARG A 31 -4.00 12.83 -7.12
N LYS A 32 -3.10 13.35 -7.97
CA LYS A 32 -2.69 14.77 -8.02
C LYS A 32 -2.10 15.30 -6.72
N VAL A 33 -1.56 14.42 -5.88
CA VAL A 33 -0.89 14.80 -4.63
C VAL A 33 0.62 14.68 -4.80
N ASN A 34 1.34 15.81 -4.80
CA ASN A 34 2.79 15.85 -4.97
C ASN A 34 3.54 15.65 -3.64
N ARG A 35 3.31 14.51 -2.97
CA ARG A 35 4.08 14.10 -1.78
C ARG A 35 4.21 12.57 -1.74
N PRO A 36 5.29 12.03 -1.15
CA PRO A 36 5.37 10.59 -0.90
C PRO A 36 4.24 10.18 0.04
N THR A 37 3.78 8.94 -0.12
CA THR A 37 2.84 8.29 0.78
C THR A 37 3.42 6.94 1.19
N ASP A 38 2.90 6.36 2.25
CA ASP A 38 3.35 5.06 2.77
C ASP A 38 2.90 3.90 1.88
N VAL A 39 1.65 3.93 1.44
CA VAL A 39 1.06 2.90 0.60
C VAL A 39 0.16 3.51 -0.49
N LEU A 40 0.12 2.88 -1.67
CA LEU A 40 -0.86 3.17 -2.73
C LEU A 40 -1.47 1.86 -3.23
N CYS A 41 -2.79 1.82 -3.35
CA CYS A 41 -3.50 0.66 -3.86
C CYS A 41 -4.15 0.93 -5.20
N PHE A 42 -3.89 0.07 -6.19
CA PHE A 42 -4.47 0.15 -7.54
C PHE A 42 -5.35 -1.07 -7.81
N PRO A 43 -6.68 -0.97 -7.62
CA PRO A 43 -7.59 -2.05 -7.97
C PRO A 43 -7.81 -2.16 -9.49
N TYR A 44 -7.74 -3.37 -10.02
CA TYR A 44 -8.00 -3.74 -11.41
C TYR A 44 -9.40 -4.28 -11.68
N SER A 45 -10.10 -4.73 -10.64
CA SER A 45 -11.39 -5.40 -10.75
C SER A 45 -12.47 -4.63 -10.01
N THR A 46 -13.64 -4.53 -10.63
CA THR A 46 -14.87 -3.95 -10.06
C THR A 46 -15.82 -4.99 -9.46
N LYS A 47 -15.48 -6.29 -9.57
CA LYS A 47 -16.29 -7.42 -9.07
C LYS A 47 -15.85 -7.84 -7.67
N LYS A 48 -16.57 -8.78 -7.04
CA LYS A 48 -16.27 -9.41 -5.71
C LYS A 48 -14.92 -10.15 -5.60
N ILE A 49 -14.02 -9.95 -6.56
CA ILE A 49 -12.73 -10.62 -6.64
C ILE A 49 -11.65 -9.53 -6.56
N ILE A 50 -10.81 -9.61 -5.53
CA ILE A 50 -9.69 -8.69 -5.32
C ILE A 50 -8.64 -8.96 -6.41
N LYS A 51 -8.49 -7.99 -7.31
CA LYS A 51 -7.35 -7.92 -8.23
C LYS A 51 -6.75 -6.55 -8.05
N ALA A 52 -5.57 -6.44 -7.47
CA ALA A 52 -4.96 -5.15 -7.19
C ALA A 52 -3.45 -5.22 -7.07
N ASP A 53 -2.79 -4.08 -7.27
CA ASP A 53 -1.40 -3.88 -6.90
C ASP A 53 -1.29 -2.94 -5.71
N ILE A 54 -0.49 -3.33 -4.72
CA ILE A 54 -0.17 -2.53 -3.54
C ILE A 54 1.29 -2.10 -3.65
N PHE A 55 1.51 -0.79 -3.73
CA PHE A 55 2.83 -0.17 -3.71
C PHE A 55 3.15 0.29 -2.30
N ILE A 56 4.28 -0.13 -1.76
CA ILE A 56 4.74 0.26 -0.42
C ILE A 56 6.09 0.95 -0.55
N SER A 57 6.23 2.15 0.02
CA SER A 57 7.53 2.78 0.11
C SER A 57 8.34 2.20 1.27
N VAL A 58 9.49 1.61 0.95
CA VAL A 58 10.41 1.03 1.93
C VAL A 58 11.05 2.11 2.81
N GLU A 59 11.33 3.28 2.24
CA GLU A 59 11.95 4.41 2.94
C GLU A 59 10.99 4.98 3.99
N THR A 60 9.74 5.30 3.57
CA THR A 60 8.68 5.73 4.48
C THR A 60 8.38 4.65 5.54
N ALA A 61 8.27 3.37 5.16
CA ALA A 61 8.02 2.30 6.12
C ALA A 61 9.14 2.18 7.18
N ARG A 62 10.42 2.33 6.80
CA ARG A 62 11.54 2.36 7.76
C ARG A 62 11.47 3.57 8.69
N HIS A 63 11.12 4.74 8.16
CA HIS A 63 10.95 5.95 8.97
C HIS A 63 9.81 5.77 9.99
N GLN A 64 8.65 5.28 9.53
CA GLN A 64 7.49 5.04 10.38
C GLN A 64 7.78 3.96 11.43
N ALA A 65 8.46 2.85 11.08
CA ALA A 65 8.84 1.83 12.05
C ALA A 65 9.62 2.42 13.24
N LYS A 66 10.59 3.31 12.96
CA LYS A 66 11.33 4.03 14.01
C LYS A 66 10.43 4.98 14.80
N GLN A 67 9.62 5.79 14.12
CA GLN A 67 8.72 6.76 14.74
C GLN A 67 7.72 6.11 15.70
N TYR A 68 7.16 4.96 15.32
CA TYR A 68 6.15 4.23 16.09
C TYR A 68 6.74 3.15 16.99
N ARG A 69 8.07 3.05 17.10
CA ARG A 69 8.79 2.05 17.91
C ARG A 69 8.36 0.60 17.60
N LYS A 70 8.19 0.30 16.31
CA LYS A 70 7.87 -1.03 15.77
C LYS A 70 9.06 -1.61 15.03
N SER A 71 9.06 -2.92 14.83
CA SER A 71 9.99 -3.53 13.87
C SER A 71 9.63 -3.11 12.44
N PHE A 72 10.59 -3.18 11.53
CA PHE A 72 10.35 -2.86 10.12
C PHE A 72 9.32 -3.82 9.51
N GLU A 73 9.39 -5.10 9.85
CA GLU A 73 8.47 -6.15 9.41
C GLU A 73 7.04 -5.91 9.92
N GLN A 74 6.89 -5.46 11.17
CA GLN A 74 5.59 -5.09 11.73
C GLN A 74 4.96 -3.92 10.97
N GLU A 75 5.76 -2.94 10.55
CA GLU A 75 5.25 -1.81 9.78
C GLU A 75 4.86 -2.21 8.36
N ILE A 76 5.66 -3.06 7.69
CA ILE A 76 5.29 -3.61 6.38
C ILE A 76 3.99 -4.41 6.46
N LEU A 77 3.86 -5.28 7.47
CA LEU A 77 2.64 -6.06 7.69
C LEU A 77 1.43 -5.15 7.95
N PHE A 78 1.61 -4.11 8.76
CA PHE A 78 0.56 -3.13 9.04
C PHE A 78 0.11 -2.43 7.74
N LEU A 79 1.04 -1.94 6.92
CA LEU A 79 0.74 -1.27 5.65
C LEU A 79 0.06 -2.21 4.65
N LEU A 80 0.45 -3.48 4.60
CA LEU A 80 -0.20 -4.49 3.77
C LEU A 80 -1.64 -4.75 4.21
N ILE A 81 -1.86 -5.01 5.50
CA ILE A 81 -3.21 -5.25 6.05
C ILE A 81 -4.08 -4.02 5.81
N HIS A 82 -3.55 -2.83 6.08
CA HIS A 82 -4.23 -1.56 5.85
C HIS A 82 -4.63 -1.39 4.38
N GLY A 83 -3.72 -1.59 3.43
CA GLY A 83 -4.02 -1.52 2.00
C GLY A 83 -5.08 -2.53 1.55
N ILE A 84 -5.04 -3.77 2.06
CA ILE A 84 -6.06 -4.79 1.78
C ILE A 84 -7.43 -4.41 2.34
N LEU A 85 -7.48 -3.85 3.55
CA LEU A 85 -8.74 -3.38 4.16
C LEU A 85 -9.38 -2.26 3.33
N HIS A 86 -8.58 -1.30 2.85
CA HIS A 86 -9.05 -0.26 1.93
C HIS A 86 -9.58 -0.83 0.62
N LEU A 87 -8.90 -1.82 0.04
CA LEU A 87 -9.38 -2.54 -1.15
C LEU A 87 -10.71 -3.28 -0.93
N LEU A 88 -10.97 -3.72 0.31
CA LEU A 88 -12.24 -4.32 0.73
C LEU A 88 -13.35 -3.30 1.02
N GLY A 89 -13.06 -1.99 0.92
CA GLY A 89 -14.02 -0.92 1.15
C GLY A 89 -14.10 -0.44 2.61
N TRP A 90 -13.21 -0.90 3.49
CA TRP A 90 -13.08 -0.40 4.85
C TRP A 90 -12.27 0.90 4.81
N ARG A 91 -12.84 2.00 5.30
CA ARG A 91 -12.19 3.32 5.30
C ARG A 91 -11.61 3.60 6.68
N ASP A 92 -10.54 4.38 6.73
CA ASP A 92 -10.10 4.97 7.99
C ASP A 92 -10.98 6.17 8.33
N ASP A 93 -11.77 6.03 9.39
CA ASP A 93 -12.54 7.14 9.96
C ASP A 93 -11.69 7.99 10.92
N THR A 94 -10.42 7.64 11.11
CA THR A 94 -9.48 8.36 11.99
C THR A 94 -8.47 9.16 11.19
N ASP A 95 -8.41 10.46 11.45
CA ASP A 95 -7.58 11.52 10.83
C ASP A 95 -6.04 11.33 10.97
N LYS A 96 -5.58 10.13 11.35
CA LYS A 96 -4.16 9.80 11.52
C LYS A 96 -3.52 9.41 10.19
N SER A 97 -3.42 10.40 9.29
CA SER A 97 -2.31 10.62 8.33
C SER A 97 -1.74 9.47 7.49
N ARG A 98 -2.36 8.29 7.43
CA ARG A 98 -1.93 7.14 6.61
C ARG A 98 -2.96 6.95 5.51
N ILE A 99 -2.54 7.05 4.26
CA ILE A 99 -3.47 7.18 3.12
C ILE A 99 -3.09 6.15 2.08
N ALA A 100 -3.94 5.12 1.93
CA ALA A 100 -3.92 4.17 0.83
C ALA A 100 -4.54 4.73 -0.45
#